data_AF-A0A510Y8T7-F1
#
_entry.id   AF-A0A510Y8T7-F1
#
_cell.length_a   1.000
_cell.length_b   1.000
_cell.length_c   1.000
_cell.angle_alpha   90.00
_cell.angle_beta   90.00
_cell.angle_gamma   90.00
#
_symmetry.space_group_name_H-M   'P 1'
#
loop_
_entity.id
_entity.type
_entity.pdbx_description
1 polymer ?
#
loop_
_entity_poly.entity_id
_entity_poly.type
_entity_poly.pdbx_seq_one_letter_code
_entity_poly.pdbx_strand_id
1 'polypeptide(L)'
;MADRIDHFYLVREDLLTDAMQKTLEAKALLESGKVHKVAEAVQHVDLSRSAFYKYRDAIFPFHTMIQEQIITLSIQLADRSGSLSELLRIVAEANSNVLTINQTIPLQGRANITLTVDTSALSLEIRDFVRKIQGMEFVEKAEIVGSGSL
;
A
#
# COMPACT_ATOMS: atom_id res chain seq x y z
N MET A 1 -11.84 7.56 -20.38
CA MET A 1 -11.46 6.13 -20.44
C MET A 1 -9.95 6.10 -20.28
N ALA A 2 -9.46 5.79 -19.08
CA ALA A 2 -8.03 5.62 -18.86
C ALA A 2 -7.64 4.29 -19.50
N ASP A 3 -6.64 4.33 -20.37
CA ASP A 3 -6.14 3.17 -21.09
C ASP A 3 -5.72 2.09 -20.07
N ARG A 4 -6.26 0.88 -20.22
CA ARG A 4 -5.98 -0.22 -19.28
C ARG A 4 -4.60 -0.76 -19.63
N ILE A 5 -3.57 -0.27 -18.93
CA ILE A 5 -2.20 -0.77 -19.09
C ILE A 5 -2.14 -2.16 -18.46
N ASP A 6 -2.38 -3.19 -19.27
CA ASP A 6 -2.46 -4.60 -18.82
C ASP A 6 -1.09 -5.28 -18.70
N HIS A 7 0.01 -4.63 -19.12
CA HIS A 7 1.34 -5.24 -19.19
C HIS A 7 2.45 -4.34 -18.66
N PHE A 8 3.23 -4.86 -17.71
CA PHE A 8 4.42 -4.24 -17.13
C PHE A 8 5.67 -5.05 -17.47
N TYR A 9 6.81 -4.36 -17.58
CA TYR A 9 8.11 -4.97 -17.85
C TYR A 9 9.08 -4.66 -16.71
N LEU A 10 9.79 -5.68 -16.22
CA LEU A 10 10.89 -5.51 -15.28
C LEU A 10 12.18 -5.30 -16.07
N VAL A 11 12.82 -4.16 -15.86
CA VAL A 11 14.11 -3.82 -16.45
C VAL A 11 15.13 -3.55 -15.35
N ARG A 12 16.39 -3.90 -15.59
CA ARG A 12 17.48 -3.52 -14.68
C ARG A 12 17.75 -2.03 -14.78
N GLU A 13 18.12 -1.44 -13.66
CA GLU A 13 18.39 0.00 -13.54
C GLU A 13 19.48 0.49 -14.52
N ASP A 14 20.51 -0.31 -14.75
CA ASP A 14 21.62 0.03 -15.65
C ASP A 14 21.22 0.06 -17.15
N LEU A 15 20.03 -0.46 -17.48
CA LEU A 15 19.45 -0.38 -18.82
C LEU A 15 18.51 0.82 -18.98
N LEU A 16 18.21 1.56 -17.91
CA LEU A 16 17.41 2.77 -17.98
C LEU A 16 18.21 3.88 -18.67
N THR A 17 17.52 4.67 -19.48
CA THR A 17 18.15 5.88 -20.04
C THR A 17 18.41 6.91 -18.94
N ASP A 18 19.38 7.80 -19.13
CA ASP A 18 19.70 8.89 -18.18
C ASP A 18 18.46 9.70 -17.79
N ALA A 19 17.59 10.01 -18.75
CA ALA A 19 16.33 10.72 -18.49
C ALA A 19 15.36 9.94 -17.59
N MET A 20 15.34 8.61 -17.69
CA MET A 20 14.50 7.74 -16.87
C MET A 20 15.05 7.65 -15.43
N GLN A 21 16.37 7.50 -15.28
CA GLN A 21 17.05 7.49 -13.98
C GLN A 21 16.85 8.83 -13.24
N LYS A 22 17.12 9.95 -13.91
CA LYS A 22 16.87 11.29 -13.37
C LYS A 22 15.41 11.54 -13.01
N THR A 23 14.47 10.94 -13.75
CA THR A 23 13.04 11.04 -13.39
C THR A 23 12.77 10.34 -12.05
N LEU A 24 13.35 9.16 -11.81
CA LEU A 24 13.25 8.45 -10.53
C LEU A 24 13.87 9.27 -9.38
N GLU A 25 15.04 9.87 -9.59
CA GLU A 25 15.67 10.74 -8.60
C GLU A 25 14.84 11.98 -8.27
N ALA A 26 14.28 12.65 -9.29
CA ALA A 26 13.39 13.79 -9.10
C ALA A 26 12.12 13.41 -8.32
N LYS A 27 11.56 12.22 -8.57
CA LYS A 27 10.43 11.68 -7.78
C LYS A 27 10.83 11.45 -6.32
N ALA A 28 11.99 10.86 -6.07
CA ALA A 28 12.49 10.63 -4.71
C ALA A 28 12.70 11.95 -3.92
N LEU A 29 13.17 13.02 -4.58
CA LEU A 29 13.29 14.34 -3.95
C LEU A 29 11.93 14.92 -3.55
N LEU A 30 10.90 14.74 -4.38
CA LEU A 30 9.54 15.19 -4.10
C LEU A 30 8.89 14.37 -2.98
N GLU A 31 9.04 13.05 -3.02
CA GLU A 31 8.48 12.13 -2.02
C GLU A 31 9.11 12.31 -0.64
N SER A 32 10.43 12.53 -0.58
CA SER A 32 11.14 12.81 0.68
C SER A 32 10.82 14.19 1.27
N GLY A 33 10.08 15.05 0.55
CA GLY A 33 9.77 16.42 0.98
C GLY A 33 10.97 17.37 0.97
N LYS A 34 12.13 16.95 0.43
CA LYS A 34 13.31 17.82 0.27
C LYS A 34 13.04 19.00 -0.66
N VAL A 35 12.15 18.79 -1.64
CA VAL A 35 11.66 19.82 -2.56
C VAL A 35 10.15 19.67 -2.70
N HIS A 36 9.44 20.78 -2.91
CA HIS A 36 7.97 20.77 -2.99
C HIS A 36 7.43 21.02 -4.40
N LYS A 37 8.30 21.41 -5.34
CA LYS A 37 7.90 21.76 -6.70
C LYS A 37 8.65 20.91 -7.71
N VAL A 38 7.93 20.39 -8.71
CA VAL A 38 8.53 19.66 -9.84
C VAL A 38 9.64 20.46 -10.51
N ALA A 39 9.44 21.79 -10.66
CA ALA A 39 10.43 22.69 -11.25
C ALA A 39 11.79 22.66 -10.53
N GLU A 40 11.76 22.54 -9.20
CA GLU A 40 12.94 22.48 -8.36
C GLU A 40 13.59 21.09 -8.45
N ALA A 41 12.77 20.03 -8.34
CA ALA A 41 13.23 18.65 -8.46
C ALA A 41 13.98 18.38 -9.77
N VAL A 42 13.41 18.79 -10.91
CA VAL A 42 14.04 18.56 -12.23
C VAL A 42 15.30 19.40 -12.44
N GLN A 43 15.40 20.56 -11.79
CA GLN A 43 16.60 21.39 -11.82
C GLN A 43 17.73 20.75 -11.01
N HIS A 44 17.42 20.12 -9.86
CA HIS A 44 18.40 19.43 -9.04
C HIS A 44 19.07 18.25 -9.74
N VAL A 45 18.34 17.56 -10.62
CA VAL A 45 18.82 16.36 -11.32
C VAL A 45 19.22 16.61 -12.78
N ASP A 46 19.26 17.88 -13.22
CA ASP A 46 19.54 18.26 -14.60
C ASP A 46 18.66 17.51 -15.63
N LEU A 47 17.35 17.65 -15.45
CA LEU A 47 16.31 17.08 -16.30
C LEU A 47 15.38 18.17 -16.83
N SER A 48 14.96 18.05 -18.09
CA SER A 48 13.94 18.96 -18.62
C SER A 48 12.56 18.61 -18.06
N ARG A 49 11.71 19.63 -17.87
CA ARG A 49 10.32 19.42 -17.43
C ARG A 49 9.55 18.49 -18.37
N SER A 50 9.77 18.59 -19.68
CA SER A 50 9.12 17.73 -20.67
C SER A 50 9.57 16.27 -20.55
N ALA A 51 10.85 16.02 -20.29
CA ALA A 51 11.35 14.66 -20.05
C ALA A 51 10.77 14.07 -18.76
N PHE A 52 10.68 14.86 -17.68
CA PHE A 52 10.02 14.42 -16.45
C PHE A 52 8.58 14.00 -16.69
N TYR A 53 7.76 14.87 -17.32
CA TYR A 53 6.35 14.54 -17.56
C TYR A 53 6.15 13.38 -18.55
N LYS A 54 7.11 13.12 -19.45
CA LYS A 54 7.07 11.95 -20.35
C LYS A 54 7.16 10.63 -19.59
N TYR A 55 7.92 10.57 -18.50
CA TYR A 55 8.20 9.33 -17.77
C TYR A 55 7.58 9.25 -16.36
N ARG A 56 7.08 10.37 -15.82
CA ARG A 56 6.55 10.50 -14.45
C ARG A 56 5.58 9.38 -14.07
N ASP A 57 4.65 9.09 -14.98
CA ASP A 57 3.55 8.15 -14.77
C ASP A 57 3.82 6.78 -15.42
N ALA A 58 5.02 6.56 -15.96
CA ALA A 58 5.39 5.35 -16.69
C ALA A 58 6.52 4.55 -16.02
N ILE A 59 7.26 5.14 -15.08
CA ILE A 59 8.42 4.52 -14.42
C ILE A 59 8.33 4.72 -12.92
N PHE A 60 8.45 3.63 -12.19
CA PHE A 60 8.36 3.59 -10.75
C PHE A 60 9.43 2.65 -10.20
N PRO A 61 9.97 2.94 -8.99
CA PRO A 61 10.83 1.99 -8.31
C PRO A 61 10.05 0.71 -8.00
N PHE A 62 10.65 -0.45 -8.27
CA PHE A 62 10.00 -1.74 -8.02
C PHE A 62 9.70 -1.98 -6.52
N HIS A 63 10.54 -1.46 -5.62
CA HIS A 63 10.32 -1.58 -4.18
C HIS A 63 9.07 -0.82 -3.70
N THR A 64 8.73 0.30 -4.34
CA THR A 64 7.50 1.05 -4.03
C THR A 64 6.26 0.24 -4.36
N MET A 65 6.27 -0.53 -5.46
CA MET A 65 5.15 -1.42 -5.82
C MET A 65 4.97 -2.59 -4.82
N ILE A 66 6.06 -3.11 -4.26
CA ILE A 66 5.99 -4.15 -3.22
C ILE A 66 5.50 -3.56 -1.88
N GLN A 67 5.87 -2.32 -1.54
CA GLN A 67 5.41 -1.65 -0.33
C GLN A 67 3.90 -1.34 -0.35
N GLU A 68 3.31 -1.07 -1.52
CA GLU A 68 1.85 -0.93 -1.68
C GLU A 68 1.07 -2.22 -1.39
N GLN A 69 1.76 -3.37 -1.24
CA GLN A 69 1.14 -4.66 -0.94
C GLN A 69 1.10 -4.99 0.56
N ILE A 70 1.58 -4.13 1.46
CA ILE A 70 1.46 -4.36 2.90
C ILE A 70 0.62 -3.26 3.53
N ILE A 71 -0.48 -3.66 4.18
CA ILE A 71 -1.35 -2.74 4.91
C ILE A 71 -1.46 -3.13 6.37
N THR A 72 -1.63 -2.12 7.23
CA THR A 72 -1.94 -2.30 8.65
C THR A 72 -3.36 -1.84 8.90
N LEU A 73 -4.19 -2.76 9.41
CA LEU A 73 -5.58 -2.54 9.79
C LEU A 73 -5.67 -2.35 11.31
N SER A 74 -6.43 -1.36 11.75
CA SER A 74 -6.92 -1.26 13.13
C SER A 74 -8.38 -1.68 13.17
N ILE A 75 -8.70 -2.67 13.98
CA ILE A 75 -10.02 -3.33 14.03
C ILE A 75 -10.51 -3.35 15.48
N GLN A 76 -11.67 -2.74 15.73
CA GLN A 76 -12.39 -2.89 16.99
C GLN A 76 -13.27 -4.13 16.92
N LEU A 77 -12.86 -5.16 17.66
CA LEU A 77 -13.48 -6.48 17.65
C LEU A 77 -14.22 -6.72 18.96
N ALA A 78 -15.46 -7.18 18.88
CA ALA A 78 -16.20 -7.65 20.05
C ALA A 78 -15.59 -8.96 20.58
N ASP A 79 -15.34 -8.99 21.88
CA ASP A 79 -14.76 -10.11 22.60
C ASP A 79 -15.83 -11.19 22.85
N ARG A 80 -16.02 -12.03 21.83
CA ARG A 80 -16.83 -13.24 21.90
C ARG A 80 -16.03 -14.42 21.33
N SER A 81 -16.40 -15.62 21.77
CA SER A 81 -15.75 -16.84 21.29
C SER A 81 -15.80 -16.93 19.77
N GLY A 82 -14.64 -17.12 19.14
CA GLY A 82 -14.51 -17.31 17.70
C GLY A 82 -14.36 -16.05 16.85
N SER A 83 -14.53 -14.84 17.40
CA SER A 83 -14.43 -13.60 16.61
C SER A 83 -13.10 -13.46 15.87
N LEU A 84 -11.97 -13.64 16.56
CA LEU A 84 -10.65 -13.53 15.94
C LEU A 84 -10.45 -14.61 14.87
N SER A 85 -10.85 -15.85 15.18
CA SER A 85 -10.73 -16.97 14.24
C SER A 85 -11.51 -16.74 12.96
N GLU A 86 -12.71 -16.17 13.07
CA GLU A 86 -13.55 -15.84 11.92
C GLU A 86 -13.00 -14.66 11.12
N LEU A 87 -12.44 -13.63 11.80
CA LEU A 87 -11.70 -12.55 11.13
C LEU A 87 -10.54 -13.13 10.31
N LEU A 88 -9.71 -13.99 10.91
CA LEU A 88 -8.57 -14.61 10.21
C LEU A 88 -9.01 -15.49 9.05
N ARG A 89 -10.16 -16.17 9.17
CA ARG A 89 -10.75 -16.94 8.07
C ARG A 89 -11.09 -16.04 6.87
N ILE A 90 -11.71 -14.88 7.10
CA ILE A 90 -12.03 -13.92 6.03
C ILE A 90 -10.78 -13.37 5.35
N VAL A 91 -9.72 -13.10 6.12
CA VAL A 91 -8.42 -12.67 5.61
C VAL A 91 -7.81 -13.75 4.70
N ALA A 92 -7.82 -15.00 5.15
CA ALA A 92 -7.31 -16.14 4.38
C ALA A 92 -8.14 -16.40 3.11
N GLU A 93 -9.47 -16.34 3.19
CA GLU A 93 -10.37 -16.46 2.03
C GLU A 93 -10.14 -15.39 0.97
N ALA A 94 -9.65 -14.21 1.39
CA ALA A 94 -9.30 -13.13 0.47
C ALA A 94 -7.96 -13.35 -0.23
N ASN A 95 -7.24 -14.45 0.05
CA ASN A 95 -5.86 -14.72 -0.37
C ASN A 95 -4.85 -13.69 0.15
N SER A 96 -5.10 -13.13 1.33
CA SER A 96 -4.16 -12.23 2.00
C SER A 96 -3.41 -12.98 3.10
N ASN A 97 -2.10 -12.78 3.17
CA ASN A 97 -1.26 -13.41 4.19
C ASN A 97 -1.13 -12.51 5.42
N VAL A 98 -1.35 -13.06 6.61
CA VAL A 98 -1.20 -12.31 7.86
C VAL A 98 0.27 -12.27 8.26
N LEU A 99 0.83 -11.07 8.38
CA LEU A 99 2.22 -10.87 8.79
C LEU A 99 2.33 -10.69 10.31
N THR A 100 1.47 -9.87 10.90
CA THR A 100 1.44 -9.66 12.36
C THR A 100 0.01 -9.53 12.88
N ILE A 101 -0.20 -10.02 14.10
CA ILE A 101 -1.45 -9.85 14.85
C ILE A 101 -1.07 -9.32 16.23
N ASN A 102 -1.59 -8.15 16.58
CA ASN A 102 -1.51 -7.61 17.93
C ASN A 102 -2.92 -7.31 18.44
N GLN A 103 -3.37 -8.06 19.43
CA GLN A 103 -4.66 -7.86 20.07
C GLN A 103 -4.43 -7.32 21.49
N THR A 104 -5.12 -6.22 21.83
CA THR A 104 -5.11 -5.70 23.20
C THR A 104 -5.98 -6.55 24.12
N ILE A 105 -5.75 -6.42 25.43
CA ILE A 105 -6.67 -6.98 26.43
C ILE A 105 -8.07 -6.40 26.18
N PRO A 106 -9.13 -7.24 26.17
CA PRO A 106 -10.49 -6.75 26.03
C PRO A 106 -10.87 -5.77 27.16
N LEU A 107 -11.35 -4.58 26.79
CA LEU A 107 -11.93 -3.59 27.69
C LEU A 107 -13.40 -3.42 27.34
N GLN A 108 -14.29 -3.58 28.32
CA GLN A 108 -15.75 -3.48 28.12
C GLN A 108 -16.27 -4.42 27.00
N GLY A 109 -15.70 -5.63 26.91
CA GLY A 109 -16.08 -6.63 25.90
C GLY A 109 -15.58 -6.32 24.49
N ARG A 110 -14.56 -5.47 24.36
CA ARG A 110 -13.98 -5.07 23.07
C ARG A 110 -12.46 -5.13 23.11
N ALA A 111 -11.84 -5.70 22.10
CA ALA A 111 -10.40 -5.67 21.91
C ALA A 111 -10.06 -4.87 20.64
N ASN A 112 -8.98 -4.10 20.69
CA ASN A 112 -8.43 -3.52 19.48
C ASN A 112 -7.42 -4.52 18.88
N ILE A 113 -7.53 -4.77 17.59
CA ILE A 113 -6.62 -5.61 16.82
C ILE A 113 -5.90 -4.73 15.83
N THR A 114 -4.57 -4.75 15.90
CA THR A 114 -3.71 -4.26 14.83
C THR A 114 -3.27 -5.48 14.02
N LEU A 115 -3.69 -5.52 12.75
CA LEU A 115 -3.44 -6.62 11.84
C LEU A 115 -2.63 -6.10 10.65
N THR A 116 -1.40 -6.57 10.50
CA THR A 116 -0.61 -6.30 9.29
C THR A 116 -0.78 -7.47 8.33
N VAL A 117 -1.16 -7.16 7.09
CA VAL A 117 -1.39 -8.18 6.05
C VAL A 117 -0.67 -7.82 4.77
N ASP A 118 -0.22 -8.86 4.08
CA ASP A 118 0.25 -8.82 2.71
C ASP A 118 -0.94 -9.03 1.76
N THR A 119 -1.23 -8.02 0.96
CA THR A 119 -2.28 -7.94 -0.04
C THR A 119 -1.78 -8.18 -1.47
N SER A 120 -0.55 -8.69 -1.65
CA SER A 120 0.04 -9.00 -2.96
C SER A 120 -0.79 -9.99 -3.80
N ALA A 121 -1.42 -10.96 -3.13
CA ALA A 121 -2.27 -11.98 -3.74
C ALA A 121 -3.77 -11.75 -3.48
N LEU A 122 -4.15 -10.55 -3.02
CA LEU A 122 -5.53 -10.24 -2.66
C LEU A 122 -6.46 -10.44 -3.88
N SER A 123 -7.47 -11.28 -3.70
CA SER A 123 -8.43 -11.67 -4.75
C SER A 123 -9.49 -10.62 -5.09
N LEU A 124 -9.48 -9.50 -4.38
CA LEU A 124 -10.48 -8.43 -4.43
C LEU A 124 -9.83 -7.08 -4.13
N GLU A 125 -10.49 -5.98 -4.49
CA GLU A 125 -9.97 -4.63 -4.24
C GLU A 125 -9.82 -4.37 -2.74
N ILE A 126 -8.74 -3.67 -2.33
CA ILE A 126 -8.45 -3.39 -0.91
C ILE A 126 -9.65 -2.73 -0.20
N ARG A 127 -10.37 -1.83 -0.88
CA ARG A 127 -11.55 -1.17 -0.29
C ARG A 127 -12.67 -2.16 0.00
N ASP A 128 -12.87 -3.13 -0.87
CA ASP A 128 -13.90 -4.16 -0.70
C ASP A 128 -13.48 -5.17 0.37
N PHE A 129 -12.18 -5.44 0.51
CA PHE A 129 -11.63 -6.24 1.60
C PHE A 129 -11.95 -5.63 2.97
N VAL A 130 -11.64 -4.34 3.13
CA VAL A 130 -11.93 -3.61 4.37
C VAL A 130 -13.43 -3.55 4.64
N ARG A 131 -14.27 -3.34 3.61
CA ARG A 131 -15.73 -3.39 3.76
C ARG A 131 -16.23 -4.78 4.19
N LYS A 132 -15.64 -5.85 3.65
CA LYS A 132 -15.98 -7.23 4.03
C LYS A 132 -15.69 -7.46 5.52
N ILE A 133 -14.55 -6.97 6.02
CA ILE A 133 -14.20 -7.01 7.46
C ILE A 133 -15.16 -6.14 8.29
N GLN A 134 -15.41 -4.90 7.88
CA GLN A 134 -16.31 -3.97 8.57
C GLN A 134 -17.77 -4.46 8.65
N GLY A 135 -18.20 -5.29 7.69
CA GLY A 135 -19.55 -5.87 7.66
C GLY A 135 -19.75 -7.09 8.56
N MET A 136 -18.71 -7.57 9.24
CA MET A 136 -18.82 -8.68 10.19
C MET A 136 -19.58 -8.23 11.44
N GLU A 137 -20.52 -9.03 11.91
CA GLU A 137 -21.42 -8.70 13.03
C GLU A 137 -20.69 -8.23 14.31
N PHE A 138 -19.48 -8.72 14.53
CA PHE A 138 -18.65 -8.51 15.71
C PHE A 138 -17.47 -7.57 15.45
N VAL A 139 -17.44 -6.91 14.28
CA VAL A 139 -16.51 -5.82 13.98
C VAL A 139 -17.27 -4.51 14.08
N GLU A 140 -16.89 -3.68 15.04
CA GLU A 140 -17.51 -2.36 15.20
C GLU A 140 -16.88 -1.34 14.26
N LYS A 141 -15.57 -1.45 14.06
CA LYS A 141 -14.80 -0.55 13.21
C LYS A 141 -13.60 -1.29 12.62
N ALA A 142 -13.32 -1.07 11.35
CA ALA A 142 -12.12 -1.51 10.66
C ALA A 142 -11.62 -0.38 9.77
N GLU A 143 -10.36 0.03 9.96
CA GLU A 143 -9.75 1.09 9.18
C GLU A 143 -8.29 0.78 8.85
N ILE A 144 -7.83 1.25 7.68
CA ILE A 144 -6.42 1.19 7.32
C ILE A 144 -5.72 2.32 8.05
N VAL A 145 -4.75 1.98 8.91
CA VAL A 145 -3.96 2.95 9.69
C VAL A 145 -2.54 3.10 9.18
N GLY A 146 -2.12 2.26 8.25
CA GLY A 146 -0.82 2.37 7.57
C GLY A 146 -0.78 1.56 6.28
N SER A 147 0.05 2.01 5.35
CA SER A 147 0.40 1.32 4.12
C SER A 147 1.90 1.47 3.90
N GLY A 148 2.62 0.37 3.73
CA GLY A 148 3.97 0.34 3.16
C GLY A 148 5.01 1.30 3.76
N SER A 149 5.28 1.23 5.06
CA SER A 149 6.62 1.50 5.64
C SER A 149 6.67 0.94 7.05
N LEU A 150 7.67 0.08 7.31
CA LEU A 150 8.26 -0.05 8.65
C LEU A 150 9.41 0.95 8.75
#